data_AF-A0AAT9ITD4-F1
#
_entry.id   AF-A0AAT9ITD4-F1
#
_cell.length_a   1.000
_cell.length_b   1.000
_cell.length_c   1.000
_cell.angle_alpha   90.00
_cell.angle_beta   90.00
_cell.angle_gamma   90.00
#
_symmetry.space_group_name_H-M   'P 1'
#
loop_
_entity.id
_entity.type
_entity.pdbx_description
1 polymer ?
#
loop_
_entity_poly.entity_id
_entity_poly.type
_entity_poly.pdbx_seq_one_letter_code
_entity_poly.pdbx_strand_id
1 'polypeptide(L)'
;MWWMSVSSSAYVLWSHRCDNGSRLTGRFDYFAAKDHSRRQTDDNSETGYAATLAWLKPMNDHLDVAVEALHVVSDRPARATHMLAVQQAQTQLQLALKMHL
;
A
#
# COMPACT_ATOMS: atom_id res chain seq x y z
N MET A 1 30.58 -13.04 -6.78
CA MET A 1 30.17 -12.85 -5.37
C MET A 1 28.75 -12.30 -5.41
N TRP A 2 27.76 -13.13 -5.08
CA TRP A 2 26.34 -12.80 -5.19
C TRP A 2 25.92 -11.98 -3.97
N TRP A 3 25.36 -10.79 -4.20
CA TRP A 3 24.82 -9.93 -3.15
C TRP A 3 23.39 -10.37 -2.88
N MET A 4 23.10 -10.83 -1.66
CA MET A 4 21.74 -11.22 -1.24
C MET A 4 21.08 -10.04 -0.53
N SER A 5 20.08 -9.45 -1.16
CA SER A 5 19.14 -8.54 -0.50
C SER A 5 18.05 -9.36 0.20
N VAL A 6 17.64 -8.95 1.40
CA VAL A 6 16.59 -9.63 2.17
C VAL A 6 15.39 -8.69 2.30
N SER A 7 14.22 -9.17 1.91
CA SER A 7 12.95 -8.46 2.05
C SER A 7 12.04 -9.13 3.07
N SER A 8 11.44 -8.35 3.95
CA SER A 8 10.43 -8.77 4.92
C SER A 8 9.14 -7.98 4.71
N SER A 9 8.00 -8.64 4.82
CA SER A 9 6.69 -7.99 4.73
C SER A 9 5.70 -8.64 5.70
N ALA A 10 4.80 -7.83 6.25
CA ALA A 10 3.68 -8.29 7.05
C ALA A 10 2.43 -7.50 6.68
N TYR A 11 1.26 -8.13 6.80
CA TYR A 11 -0.01 -7.43 6.57
C TYR A 11 -1.10 -7.87 7.54
N VAL A 12 -2.04 -6.97 7.77
CA VAL A 12 -3.30 -7.23 8.49
C VAL A 12 -4.45 -6.78 7.60
N LEU A 13 -5.47 -7.64 7.49
CA LEU A 13 -6.69 -7.34 6.76
C LEU A 13 -7.90 -7.49 7.68
N TRP A 14 -8.73 -6.47 7.68
CA TRP A 14 -10.01 -6.46 8.36
C TRP A 14 -11.13 -6.27 7.34
N SER A 15 -12.20 -7.03 7.45
CA SER A 15 -13.35 -6.90 6.56
C SER A 15 -14.64 -7.08 7.35
N HIS A 16 -15.58 -6.18 7.13
CA HIS A 16 -16.87 -6.17 7.80
C HIS A 16 -17.99 -5.98 6.79
N ARG A 17 -19.05 -6.78 6.93
CA ARG A 17 -20.28 -6.65 6.14
C ARG A 17 -21.32 -5.92 6.98
N CYS A 18 -21.86 -4.84 6.45
CA CYS A 18 -22.91 -4.06 7.09
C CYS A 18 -24.29 -4.64 6.74
N ASP A 19 -25.28 -4.36 7.58
CA ASP A 19 -26.66 -4.86 7.42
C ASP A 19 -27.31 -4.40 6.11
N ASN A 20 -26.89 -3.26 5.58
CA ASN A 20 -27.35 -2.71 4.31
C ASN A 20 -26.69 -3.34 3.07
N GLY A 21 -25.99 -4.46 3.23
CA GLY A 21 -25.28 -5.14 2.14
C GLY A 21 -23.94 -4.52 1.75
N SER A 22 -23.57 -3.36 2.32
CA SER A 22 -22.26 -2.75 2.07
C SER A 22 -21.15 -3.57 2.71
N ARG A 23 -19.94 -3.47 2.16
CA ARG A 23 -18.74 -4.11 2.69
C ARG A 23 -17.65 -3.07 2.89
N LEU A 24 -17.09 -3.01 4.10
CA LEU A 24 -15.93 -2.20 4.43
C LEU A 24 -14.73 -3.13 4.61
N THR A 25 -13.60 -2.80 3.98
CA THR A 25 -12.36 -3.56 4.09
C THR A 25 -11.21 -2.61 4.35
N GLY A 26 -10.45 -2.88 5.41
CA GLY A 26 -9.21 -2.19 5.71
C GLY A 26 -8.04 -3.14 5.54
N ARG A 27 -6.93 -2.65 5.01
CA ARG A 27 -5.67 -3.39 4.90
C ARG A 27 -4.52 -2.50 5.35
N PHE A 28 -3.63 -3.04 6.15
CA PHE A 28 -2.38 -2.39 6.52
C PHE A 28 -1.24 -3.33 6.17
N ASP A 29 -0.28 -2.84 5.39
CA ASP A 29 0.91 -3.54 4.96
C ASP A 29 2.14 -2.84 5.52
N TYR A 30 3.08 -3.61 6.05
CA TYR A 30 4.43 -3.15 6.38
C TYR A 30 5.42 -3.88 5.47
N PHE A 31 6.34 -3.14 4.88
CA PHE A 31 7.39 -3.69 4.02
C PHE A 31 8.75 -3.12 4.40
N ALA A 32 9.77 -3.97 4.38
CA ALA A 32 11.15 -3.61 4.63
C ALA A 32 12.05 -4.41 3.69
N ALA A 33 12.84 -3.73 2.87
CA ALA A 33 13.97 -4.28 2.14
C ALA A 33 15.25 -3.83 2.84
N LYS A 34 16.09 -4.77 3.25
CA LYS A 34 17.44 -4.47 3.75
C LYS A 34 18.46 -4.91 2.72
N ASP A 35 19.30 -3.97 2.29
CA ASP A 35 20.47 -4.30 1.49
C ASP A 35 21.68 -4.54 2.41
N HIS A 36 22.36 -5.68 2.23
CA HIS A 36 23.55 -6.04 2.98
C HIS A 36 24.84 -5.73 2.19
N SER A 37 24.78 -4.82 1.23
CA SER A 37 25.97 -4.38 0.49
C SER A 37 26.86 -3.50 1.37
N ARG A 38 28.14 -3.88 1.55
CA ARG A 38 29.14 -3.15 2.38
C ARG A 38 29.63 -1.85 1.71
N ARG A 39 28.79 -1.14 0.96
CA ARG A 39 29.12 0.19 0.42
C ARG A 39 28.34 1.22 1.21
N GLN A 40 29.05 1.97 2.05
CA GLN A 40 28.52 3.16 2.76
C GLN A 40 27.92 4.24 1.82
N THR A 41 28.08 4.08 0.50
CA THR A 41 27.69 5.04 -0.52
C THR A 41 26.34 4.71 -1.20
N ASP A 42 25.78 3.50 -1.02
CA ASP A 42 24.58 3.05 -1.73
C ASP A 42 23.68 2.18 -0.84
N ASP A 43 23.11 2.78 0.22
CA ASP A 43 22.14 2.10 1.09
C ASP A 43 20.75 2.15 0.47
N ASN A 44 20.41 1.10 -0.29
CA ASN A 44 19.08 0.90 -0.86
C ASN A 44 18.09 0.25 0.10
N SER A 45 18.37 0.25 1.40
CA SER A 45 17.38 -0.17 2.38
C SER A 45 16.14 0.70 2.25
N GLU A 46 14.97 0.08 2.17
CA GLU A 46 13.69 0.78 2.04
C GLU A 46 12.74 0.20 3.07
N THR A 47 12.13 1.06 3.87
CA THR A 47 11.08 0.66 4.81
C THR A 47 9.86 1.51 4.61
N GLY A 48 8.68 0.92 4.77
CA GLY A 48 7.45 1.65 4.56
C GLY A 48 6.23 0.89 5.00
N TYR A 49 5.12 1.60 4.93
CA TYR A 49 3.81 1.03 5.17
C TYR A 49 2.81 1.54 4.15
N ALA A 50 1.80 0.72 3.88
CA ALA A 50 0.64 1.09 3.10
C ALA A 50 -0.62 0.86 3.94
N ALA A 51 -1.55 1.79 3.86
CA ALA A 51 -2.88 1.66 4.43
C ALA A 51 -3.91 1.80 3.32
N THR A 52 -4.80 0.82 3.20
CA THR A 52 -5.91 0.82 2.25
C THR A 52 -7.23 0.75 3.01
N LEU A 53 -8.18 1.60 2.62
CA LEU A 53 -9.57 1.52 3.06
C LEU A 53 -10.46 1.46 1.83
N ALA A 54 -11.25 0.40 1.72
CA ALA A 54 -12.15 0.16 0.61
C ALA A 54 -13.58 -0.03 1.12
N TRP A 55 -14.53 0.65 0.47
CA TRP A 55 -15.95 0.54 0.73
C TRP A 55 -16.69 0.17 -0.55
N LEU A 56 -17.46 -0.90 -0.50
CA LEU A 56 -18.33 -1.35 -1.57
C LEU A 56 -19.78 -1.25 -1.11
N LYS A 57 -20.65 -0.67 -1.93
CA LYS A 57 -22.08 -0.59 -1.66
C LYS A 57 -22.89 -1.03 -2.89
N PRO A 58 -23.74 -2.06 -2.76
CA PRO A 58 -24.75 -2.34 -3.78
C PRO A 58 -25.77 -1.21 -3.78
N MET A 59 -26.00 -0.60 -4.95
CA MET A 59 -27.00 0.45 -5.13
C MET A 59 -28.34 -0.12 -5.57
N ASN A 60 -28.30 -1.14 -6.42
CA ASN A 60 -29.44 -1.95 -6.84
C ASN A 60 -28.93 -3.30 -7.40
N ASP A 61 -29.82 -4.14 -7.91
CA ASP A 61 -29.48 -5.47 -8.44
C ASP A 61 -28.53 -5.45 -9.65
N HIS A 62 -28.30 -4.27 -10.26
CA HIS A 62 -27.52 -4.09 -11.48
C HIS A 62 -26.28 -3.21 -11.28
N LEU A 63 -26.07 -2.59 -10.11
CA LEU A 63 -25.02 -1.60 -9.89
C LEU A 63 -24.46 -1.65 -8.47
N ASP A 64 -23.14 -1.81 -8.39
CA ASP A 64 -22.36 -1.54 -7.17
C ASP A 64 -21.49 -0.30 -7.35
N VAL A 65 -21.32 0.45 -6.27
CA VAL A 65 -20.34 1.54 -6.16
C VAL A 65 -19.22 1.12 -5.23
N ALA A 66 -17.98 1.30 -5.67
CA ALA A 66 -16.79 1.05 -4.86
C ALA A 66 -15.96 2.31 -4.72
N VAL A 67 -15.47 2.58 -3.52
CA VAL A 67 -14.52 3.64 -3.21
C VAL A 67 -13.32 3.01 -2.53
N GLU A 68 -12.11 3.34 -2.99
CA GLU A 68 -10.87 2.91 -2.36
C GLU A 68 -9.97 4.12 -2.10
N ALA A 69 -9.40 4.17 -0.90
CA ALA A 69 -8.36 5.10 -0.51
C ALA A 69 -7.10 4.32 -0.13
N LEU A 70 -5.99 4.63 -0.78
CA LEU A 70 -4.67 4.07 -0.53
C LEU A 70 -3.72 5.18 -0.10
N HIS A 71 -3.00 4.97 0.99
CA HIS A 71 -1.93 5.84 1.43
C HIS A 71 -0.66 5.01 1.66
N VAL A 72 0.42 5.38 0.99
CA VAL A 72 1.71 4.69 1.08
C VAL A 72 2.76 5.68 1.55
N VAL A 73 3.56 5.27 2.53
CA VAL A 73 4.73 6.00 3.01
C VAL A 73 5.94 5.10 2.89
N SER A 74 6.99 5.61 2.26
CA SER A 74 8.26 4.89 2.04
C SER A 74 9.42 5.79 2.43
N ASP A 75 10.30 5.26 3.27
CA ASP A 75 11.59 5.82 3.65
C ASP A 75 12.70 5.05 2.91
N ARG A 76 13.46 5.77 2.08
CA ARG A 76 14.60 5.24 1.34
C ARG A 76 15.79 6.21 1.43
N PRO A 77 16.80 5.94 2.27
CA PRO A 77 17.97 6.79 2.45
C PRO A 77 18.74 7.07 1.16
N ALA A 78 18.82 6.10 0.22
CA ALA A 78 19.44 6.31 -1.10
C ALA A 78 18.82 7.44 -1.94
N ARG A 79 17.61 7.93 -1.63
CA ARG A 79 17.05 9.11 -2.30
C ARG A 79 17.87 10.38 -2.04
N ALA A 80 18.54 10.46 -0.89
CA ALA A 80 19.38 11.60 -0.54
C ALA A 80 20.56 11.78 -1.50
N THR A 81 21.12 10.70 -2.06
CA THR A 81 22.22 10.78 -3.04
C THR A 81 21.78 11.39 -4.37
N HIS A 82 20.48 11.40 -4.64
CA HIS A 82 19.86 12.00 -5.82
C HIS A 82 19.16 13.33 -5.50
N MET A 83 19.43 13.93 -4.34
CA MET A 83 18.81 15.18 -3.87
C MET A 83 17.26 15.10 -3.76
N LEU A 84 16.72 13.91 -3.53
CA LEU A 84 15.30 13.67 -3.31
C LEU A 84 15.01 13.54 -1.81
N ALA A 85 13.77 13.82 -1.42
CA ALA A 85 13.30 13.56 -0.06
C ALA A 85 13.40 12.06 0.25
N VAL A 86 14.10 11.74 1.34
CA VAL A 86 14.29 10.36 1.84
C VAL A 86 12.95 9.68 2.08
N GLN A 87 12.04 10.41 2.74
CA GLN A 87 10.66 10.00 2.93
C GLN A 87 9.78 10.55 1.80
N GLN A 88 8.99 9.68 1.18
CA GLN A 88 7.95 10.06 0.24
C GLN A 88 6.63 9.43 0.67
N ALA A 89 5.55 10.16 0.44
CA ALA A 89 4.19 9.69 0.68
C ALA A 89 3.35 9.88 -0.58
N GLN A 90 2.49 8.91 -0.86
CA GLN A 90 1.54 8.95 -1.96
C GLN A 90 0.16 8.57 -1.46
N THR A 91 -0.83 9.37 -1.82
CA THR A 91 -2.25 9.07 -1.58
C THR A 91 -2.94 8.90 -2.92
N GLN A 92 -3.74 7.85 -3.04
CA GLN A 92 -4.54 7.56 -4.21
C GLN A 92 -5.99 7.31 -3.79
N LEU A 93 -6.92 7.92 -4.52
CA LEU A 93 -8.36 7.70 -4.38
C LEU A 93 -8.89 7.11 -5.67
N GLN A 94 -9.70 6.06 -5.56
CA GLN A 94 -10.37 5.43 -6.68
C GLN A 94 -11.87 5.36 -6.42
N LEU A 95 -12.64 5.62 -7.47
CA LEU A 95 -14.08 5.40 -7.53
C LEU A 95 -14.34 4.46 -8.70
N ALA A 96 -15.09 3.39 -8.47
CA ALA A 96 -15.48 2.45 -9.50
C ALA A 96 -16.99 2.18 -9.47
N LEU A 97 -17.57 2.02 -10.65
CA LEU A 97 -18.94 1.59 -10.86
C LEU A 97 -18.90 0.19 -11.46
N LYS A 98 -19.51 -0.78 -10.79
CA LYS A 98 -19.59 -2.15 -11.26
C LYS A 98 -21.01 -2.45 -11.71
N MET A 99 -21.20 -2.61 -13.01
CA MET A 99 -22.49 -2.97 -13.59
C MET A 99 -22.60 -4.50 -13.70
N HIS A 100 -23.76 -5.04 -13.38
CA HIS A 100 -24.12 -6.44 -13.59
C HIS A 100 -25.12 -6.50 -14.76
N LEU A 101 -24.83 -7.35 -15.75
CA LEU A 101 -25.61 -7.55 -16.98
C LEU A 101 -26.53 -8.77 -16.87
#